data_AF-A0A835DLZ5-F1
#
_entry.id   AF-A0A835DLZ5-F1
#
_cell.length_a   1.000
_cell.length_b   1.000
_cell.length_c   1.000
_cell.angle_alpha   90.00
_cell.angle_beta   90.00
_cell.angle_gamma   90.00
#
_symmetry.space_group_name_H-M   'P 1'
#
loop_
_entity.id
_entity.type
_entity.pdbx_description
1 polymer ?
#
loop_
_entity_poly.entity_id
_entity_poly.type
_entity_poly.pdbx_seq_one_letter_code
_entity_poly.pdbx_strand_id
1 'polypeptide(L)'
;MRARDQLMEQNAALDLARREAETAIRARNDFLAVMNHEMRTPMHAIIALSSLLQETDLTPEQRLMVETILKSSNLLATLINDVLDLSRLEDGSLELDLGTFNLHAVFRQVVNLIKPIAAVKKLLLSSSLAPDLPEYAVGDEKRLMQIILNVVGNAVKFSKQGSISITACIAKSESLRDARAPDFFPVPSDGHFYLRVQVKDLGSGISPQDIPKLFNKFAQSHSLTNKNSDGTGLGLAICKRFINLMKGHIWIESDGLGKGCTAIFVVKLGVVERSNESEHRFAPKMLANPGQTIFSGLKILVMDDNGVSRTVTKGLLVHLGCDVTVVSSGEECLRVVSQEHRVLFMDVCMPGTDGYEVAIRIRERFAKRHERPLLVALSANTERMTKDICLRAGMDGVILKPVSLEKMRSVLSELLERRVFFEVQ
;
A
#
# COMPACT_ATOMS: atom_id res chain seq x y z
N MET A 1 -1.39 -58.72 7.56
CA MET A 1 -1.88 -58.10 8.80
C MET A 1 -0.82 -57.15 9.38
N ARG A 2 0.35 -57.64 9.82
CA ARG A 2 1.47 -56.80 10.33
C ARG A 2 1.87 -55.57 9.48
N ALA A 3 1.95 -55.71 8.16
CA ALA A 3 2.31 -54.59 7.28
C ALA A 3 1.21 -53.51 7.22
N ARG A 4 -0.07 -53.88 7.39
CA ARG A 4 -1.19 -52.93 7.44
C ARG A 4 -1.19 -52.17 8.76
N ASP A 5 -0.90 -52.88 9.85
CA ASP A 5 -0.84 -52.29 11.20
C ASP A 5 0.35 -51.33 11.32
N GLN A 6 1.53 -51.69 10.79
CA GLN A 6 2.68 -50.77 10.69
C GLN A 6 2.38 -49.53 9.84
N LEU A 7 1.65 -49.66 8.72
CA LEU A 7 1.25 -48.53 7.89
C LEU A 7 0.25 -47.61 8.60
N MET A 8 -0.69 -48.18 9.35
CA MET A 8 -1.64 -47.40 10.16
C MET A 8 -0.92 -46.64 11.27
N GLU A 9 0.05 -47.28 11.93
CA GLU A 9 0.84 -46.66 13.00
C GLU A 9 1.76 -45.55 12.46
N GLN A 10 2.39 -45.76 11.30
CA GLN A 10 3.15 -44.71 10.60
C GLN A 10 2.27 -43.55 10.15
N ASN A 11 1.09 -43.81 9.59
CA ASN A 11 0.16 -42.74 9.18
C ASN A 11 -0.35 -41.94 10.38
N ALA A 12 -0.64 -42.60 11.52
CA ALA A 12 -1.05 -41.92 12.74
C ALA A 12 0.09 -41.05 13.32
N ALA A 13 1.33 -41.56 13.32
CA ALA A 13 2.50 -40.80 13.74
C ALA A 13 2.78 -39.60 12.80
N LEU A 14 2.64 -39.80 11.49
CA LEU A 14 2.77 -38.73 10.49
C LEU A 14 1.69 -37.65 10.65
N ASP A 15 0.43 -38.04 10.90
CA ASP A 15 -0.66 -37.11 11.14
C ASP A 15 -0.47 -36.32 12.44
N LEU A 16 0.03 -36.97 13.50
CA LEU A 16 0.37 -36.29 14.76
C LEU A 16 1.50 -35.28 14.54
N ALA A 17 2.61 -35.71 13.93
CA ALA A 17 3.73 -34.83 13.63
C ALA A 17 3.33 -33.66 12.71
N ARG A 18 2.45 -33.91 11.75
CA ARG A 18 1.88 -32.86 10.88
C ARG A 18 1.05 -31.86 11.67
N ARG A 19 0.16 -32.32 12.56
CA ARG A 19 -0.66 -31.43 13.40
C ARG A 19 0.21 -30.59 14.33
N GLU A 20 1.22 -31.19 14.96
CA GLU A 20 2.19 -30.47 15.81
C GLU A 20 2.92 -29.39 15.01
N ALA A 21 3.40 -29.72 13.81
CA ALA A 21 4.04 -28.76 12.91
C ALA A 21 3.08 -27.62 12.50
N GLU A 22 1.83 -27.94 12.13
CA GLU A 22 0.82 -26.93 11.78
C GLU A 22 0.45 -26.03 12.98
N THR A 23 0.42 -26.56 14.20
CA THR A 23 0.20 -25.74 15.42
C THR A 23 1.38 -24.83 15.71
N ALA A 24 2.61 -25.31 15.55
CA ALA A 24 3.82 -24.51 15.72
C ALA A 24 3.92 -23.38 14.68
N ILE A 25 3.56 -23.65 13.42
CA ILE A 25 3.51 -22.64 12.36
C ILE A 25 2.46 -21.57 12.66
N ARG A 26 1.25 -21.98 13.07
CA ARG A 26 0.19 -21.02 13.46
C ARG A 26 0.61 -20.14 14.62
N ALA A 27 1.13 -20.73 15.70
CA ALA A 27 1.60 -19.96 16.86
C ALA A 27 2.71 -18.96 16.48
N ARG A 28 3.64 -19.36 15.59
CA ARG A 28 4.68 -18.47 15.06
C ARG A 28 4.08 -17.30 14.25
N ASN A 29 3.11 -17.58 13.40
CA ASN A 29 2.47 -16.55 12.56
C ASN A 29 1.63 -15.58 13.43
N ASP A 30 0.90 -16.08 14.43
CA ASP A 30 0.14 -15.26 15.38
C ASP A 30 1.07 -14.35 16.19
N PHE A 31 2.21 -14.89 16.64
CA PHE A 31 3.24 -14.11 17.32
C PHE A 31 3.79 -12.98 16.44
N LEU A 32 4.09 -13.28 15.16
CA LEU A 32 4.53 -12.27 14.19
C LEU A 32 3.46 -11.20 13.94
N ALA A 33 2.18 -11.58 13.90
CA ALA A 33 1.08 -10.63 13.73
C ALA A 33 0.99 -9.64 14.90
N VAL A 34 1.05 -10.14 16.14
CA VAL A 34 1.04 -9.31 17.35
C VAL A 34 2.29 -8.44 17.44
N MET A 35 3.49 -9.00 17.25
CA MET A 35 4.74 -8.24 17.25
C MET A 35 4.73 -7.11 16.23
N ASN A 36 4.30 -7.37 15.00
CA ASN A 36 4.22 -6.31 14.00
C ASN A 36 3.19 -5.24 14.35
N HIS A 37 2.04 -5.61 14.95
CA HIS A 37 1.07 -4.64 15.47
C HIS A 37 1.69 -3.74 16.54
N GLU A 38 2.38 -4.34 17.50
CA GLU A 38 3.05 -3.66 18.61
C GLU A 38 4.26 -2.83 18.16
N MET A 39 4.96 -3.24 17.10
CA MET A 39 6.05 -2.44 16.50
C MET A 39 5.52 -1.30 15.62
N ARG A 40 4.36 -1.47 15.00
CA ARG A 40 3.75 -0.47 14.11
C ARG A 40 3.28 0.78 14.87
N THR A 41 2.71 0.60 16.05
CA THR A 41 2.20 1.70 16.90
C THR A 41 3.28 2.75 17.26
N PRO A 42 4.44 2.38 17.84
CA PRO A 42 5.51 3.32 18.13
C PRO A 42 6.13 3.89 16.84
N MET A 43 6.22 3.10 15.77
CA MET A 43 6.73 3.59 14.48
C MET A 43 5.87 4.70 13.88
N HIS A 44 4.55 4.55 13.93
CA HIS A 44 3.64 5.58 13.48
C HIS A 44 3.71 6.85 14.33
N ALA A 45 3.91 6.71 15.64
CA ALA A 45 4.13 7.87 16.51
C ALA A 45 5.39 8.65 16.09
N ILE A 46 6.49 7.95 15.76
CA ILE A 46 7.73 8.60 15.31
C ILE A 46 7.53 9.31 13.96
N ILE A 47 6.86 8.67 12.98
CA ILE A 47 6.57 9.30 11.68
C ILE A 47 5.74 10.57 11.90
N ALA A 48 4.66 10.48 12.68
CA ALA A 48 3.75 11.61 12.88
C ALA A 48 4.43 12.79 13.61
N LEU A 49 5.14 12.52 14.71
CA LEU A 49 5.87 13.55 15.46
C LEU A 49 6.94 14.22 14.60
N SER A 50 7.64 13.44 13.77
CA SER A 50 8.67 13.97 12.87
C SER A 50 8.06 14.79 11.74
N SER A 51 6.90 14.39 11.20
CA SER A 51 6.14 15.20 10.24
C SER A 51 5.67 16.52 10.84
N LEU A 52 5.17 16.51 12.09
CA LEU A 52 4.78 17.74 12.79
C LEU A 52 5.98 18.66 13.03
N LEU A 53 7.13 18.12 13.43
CA LEU A 53 8.37 18.87 13.60
C LEU A 53 8.82 19.54 12.30
N GLN A 54 8.65 18.89 11.16
CA GLN A 54 9.02 19.43 9.85
C GLN A 54 8.28 20.71 9.49
N GLU A 55 7.06 20.86 9.99
CA GLU A 55 6.18 22.03 9.77
C GLU A 55 6.46 23.18 10.76
N THR A 56 7.46 23.04 11.64
CA THR A 56 7.90 24.11 12.55
C THR A 56 9.10 24.87 11.99
N ASP A 57 9.41 26.02 12.58
CA ASP A 57 10.63 26.77 12.26
C ASP A 57 11.87 26.00 12.73
N LEU A 58 12.45 25.23 11.81
CA LEU A 58 13.67 24.46 12.02
C LEU A 58 14.87 25.16 11.38
N THR A 59 16.04 25.07 12.02
CA THR A 59 17.30 25.40 11.36
C THR A 59 17.59 24.42 10.21
N PRO A 60 18.44 24.77 9.24
CA PRO A 60 18.82 23.86 8.16
C PRO A 60 19.36 22.51 8.64
N GLU A 61 20.20 22.47 9.68
CA GLU A 61 20.68 21.20 10.25
C GLU A 61 19.54 20.39 10.89
N GLN A 62 18.64 21.03 11.64
CA GLN A 62 17.51 20.37 12.27
C GLN A 62 16.53 19.78 11.25
N ARG A 63 16.24 20.52 10.17
CA ARG A 63 15.40 20.02 9.07
C ARG A 63 15.99 18.77 8.43
N LEU A 64 17.31 18.75 8.20
CA LEU A 64 18.00 17.57 7.68
C LEU A 64 17.91 16.37 8.64
N MET A 65 18.04 16.60 9.95
CA MET A 65 17.89 15.54 10.96
C MET A 65 16.46 14.97 10.95
N VAL A 66 15.43 15.83 10.94
CA VAL A 66 14.02 15.40 10.92
C VAL A 66 13.67 14.70 9.61
N GLU A 67 14.16 15.17 8.47
CA GLU A 67 14.04 14.45 7.19
C GLU A 67 14.65 13.05 7.24
N THR A 68 15.82 12.93 7.89
CA THR A 68 16.51 11.64 8.02
C THR A 68 15.73 10.69 8.94
N ILE A 69 15.17 11.19 10.04
CA ILE A 69 14.29 10.43 10.93
C ILE A 69 13.05 9.95 10.15
N LEU A 70 12.37 10.85 9.43
CA LEU A 70 11.19 10.50 8.62
C LEU A 70 11.50 9.44 7.57
N LYS A 71 12.60 9.59 6.82
CA LYS A 71 13.02 8.58 5.83
C LYS A 71 13.27 7.22 6.49
N SER A 72 13.97 7.22 7.63
CA SER A 72 14.28 5.99 8.37
C SER A 72 13.02 5.34 8.94
N SER A 73 12.07 6.14 9.43
CA SER A 73 10.84 5.62 10.01
C SER A 73 9.88 5.06 8.98
N ASN A 74 9.77 5.71 7.81
CA ASN A 74 9.01 5.18 6.68
C ASN A 74 9.61 3.88 6.13
N LEU A 75 10.95 3.78 6.06
CA LEU A 75 11.63 2.54 5.69
C LEU A 75 11.30 1.41 6.68
N LEU A 76 11.41 1.67 7.99
CA LEU A 76 11.13 0.67 9.00
C LEU A 76 9.65 0.25 9.02
N ALA A 77 8.72 1.18 8.81
CA ALA A 77 7.30 0.85 8.64
C ALA A 77 7.07 -0.05 7.41
N THR A 78 7.78 0.21 6.31
CA THR A 78 7.73 -0.65 5.10
C THR A 78 8.26 -2.06 5.41
N LEU A 79 9.39 -2.18 6.11
CA LEU A 79 9.96 -3.47 6.49
C LEU A 79 9.05 -4.28 7.43
N ILE A 80 8.41 -3.63 8.39
CA ILE A 80 7.41 -4.26 9.28
C ILE A 80 6.24 -4.80 8.46
N ASN A 81 5.73 -4.01 7.51
CA ASN A 81 4.66 -4.44 6.62
C ASN A 81 5.11 -5.59 5.70
N ASP A 82 6.32 -5.55 5.17
CA ASP A 82 6.88 -6.62 4.32
C ASP A 82 6.97 -7.96 5.08
N VAL A 83 7.29 -7.94 6.37
CA VAL A 83 7.32 -9.15 7.22
C VAL A 83 5.91 -9.70 7.47
N LEU A 84 4.92 -8.83 7.71
CA LEU A 84 3.51 -9.25 7.81
C LEU A 84 3.01 -9.85 6.50
N ASP A 85 3.28 -9.17 5.39
CA ASP A 85 2.91 -9.64 4.07
C ASP A 85 3.53 -11.02 3.83
N LEU A 86 4.80 -11.23 4.17
CA LEU A 86 5.45 -12.54 4.09
C LEU A 86 4.70 -13.62 4.90
N SER A 87 4.26 -13.32 6.13
CA SER A 87 3.48 -14.24 6.97
C SER A 87 2.14 -14.59 6.33
N ARG A 88 1.36 -13.58 5.92
CA ARG A 88 0.05 -13.76 5.28
C ARG A 88 0.13 -14.44 3.92
N LEU A 89 1.26 -14.24 3.24
CA LEU A 89 1.57 -14.94 2.01
C LEU A 89 1.90 -16.41 2.25
N GLU A 90 2.51 -16.79 3.37
CA GLU A 90 2.84 -18.18 3.70
C GLU A 90 1.59 -19.00 4.06
N ASP A 91 0.67 -18.43 4.84
CA ASP A 91 -0.58 -19.09 5.23
C ASP A 91 -1.71 -18.96 4.19
N GLY A 92 -1.50 -18.16 3.15
CA GLY A 92 -2.47 -17.99 2.05
C GLY A 92 -3.63 -17.06 2.36
N SER A 93 -3.60 -16.36 3.51
CA SER A 93 -4.65 -15.41 3.91
C SER A 93 -4.59 -14.07 3.17
N LEU A 94 -3.53 -13.79 2.41
CA LEU A 94 -3.40 -12.51 1.70
C LEU A 94 -4.35 -12.43 0.50
N GLU A 95 -5.35 -11.56 0.62
CA GLU A 95 -6.24 -11.18 -0.47
C GLU A 95 -5.77 -9.89 -1.16
N LEU A 96 -5.98 -9.80 -2.48
CA LEU A 96 -5.69 -8.60 -3.26
C LEU A 96 -6.81 -7.57 -3.08
N ASP A 97 -6.45 -6.32 -2.81
CA ASP A 97 -7.40 -5.19 -2.76
C ASP A 97 -7.68 -4.70 -4.19
N LEU A 98 -8.50 -5.44 -4.94
CA LEU A 98 -8.78 -5.09 -6.33
C LEU A 98 -9.65 -3.83 -6.39
N GLY A 99 -9.19 -2.82 -7.12
CA GLY A 99 -9.91 -1.60 -7.43
C GLY A 99 -9.56 -1.09 -8.83
N THR A 100 -10.29 -0.10 -9.31
CA THR A 100 -9.93 0.62 -10.53
C THR A 100 -8.90 1.70 -10.20
N PHE A 101 -7.80 1.76 -10.95
CA PHE A 101 -6.73 2.74 -10.73
C PHE A 101 -6.13 3.22 -12.06
N ASN A 102 -5.45 4.37 -12.03
CA ASN A 102 -4.73 4.92 -13.18
C ASN A 102 -3.35 4.28 -13.27
N LEU A 103 -3.18 3.33 -14.20
CA LEU A 103 -1.96 2.56 -14.40
C LEU A 103 -0.78 3.46 -14.80
N HIS A 104 -1.02 4.46 -15.65
CA HIS A 104 0.03 5.39 -16.07
C HIS A 104 0.52 6.26 -14.90
N ALA A 105 -0.37 6.63 -13.98
CA ALA A 105 -0.02 7.37 -12.76
C ALA A 105 0.91 6.57 -11.85
N VAL A 106 0.71 5.26 -11.73
CA VAL A 106 1.61 4.38 -10.97
C VAL A 106 3.04 4.45 -11.52
N PHE A 107 3.22 4.33 -12.85
CA PHE A 107 4.55 4.46 -13.46
C PHE A 107 5.15 5.86 -13.26
N ARG A 108 4.36 6.93 -13.39
CA ARG A 108 4.83 8.29 -13.11
C ARG A 108 5.29 8.45 -11.66
N GLN A 109 4.54 7.92 -10.69
CA GLN A 109 4.90 7.97 -9.27
C GLN A 109 6.21 7.22 -8.99
N VAL A 110 6.37 6.00 -9.52
CA VAL A 110 7.62 5.23 -9.42
C VAL A 110 8.81 6.04 -9.94
N VAL A 111 8.69 6.62 -11.13
CA VAL A 111 9.77 7.42 -11.73
C VAL A 111 10.09 8.62 -10.86
N ASN A 112 9.09 9.33 -10.34
CA ASN A 112 9.29 10.49 -9.47
C ASN A 112 10.00 10.12 -8.16
N LEU A 113 9.70 8.96 -7.58
CA LEU A 113 10.35 8.47 -6.36
C LEU A 113 11.80 8.05 -6.60
N ILE A 114 12.08 7.42 -7.74
CA ILE A 114 13.41 6.87 -8.03
C ILE A 114 14.37 7.91 -8.63
N LYS A 115 13.87 8.88 -9.38
CA LYS A 115 14.68 9.87 -10.11
C LYS A 115 15.71 10.61 -9.21
N PRO A 116 15.37 11.10 -8.00
CA PRO A 116 16.34 11.73 -7.11
C PRO A 116 17.46 10.76 -6.68
N ILE A 117 17.11 9.50 -6.40
CA ILE A 117 18.06 8.46 -5.96
C ILE A 117 19.03 8.11 -7.10
N ALA A 118 18.50 7.95 -8.32
CA ALA A 118 19.29 7.71 -9.51
C ALA A 118 20.22 8.90 -9.82
N ALA A 119 19.75 10.14 -9.65
CA ALA A 119 20.54 11.34 -9.88
C ALA A 119 21.76 11.45 -8.94
N VAL A 120 21.60 11.12 -7.65
CA VAL A 120 22.71 11.08 -6.68
C VAL A 120 23.79 10.07 -7.13
N LYS A 121 23.37 8.95 -7.73
CA LYS A 121 24.27 7.93 -8.30
C LYS A 121 24.72 8.22 -9.75
N LYS A 122 24.36 9.36 -10.33
CA LYS A 122 24.65 9.73 -11.73
C LYS A 122 24.17 8.68 -12.75
N LEU A 123 23.03 8.03 -12.47
CA LEU A 123 22.38 7.07 -13.36
C LEU A 123 21.33 7.77 -14.22
N LEU A 124 21.30 7.44 -15.51
CA LEU A 124 20.26 7.93 -16.43
C LEU A 124 19.01 7.05 -16.30
N LEU A 125 17.91 7.62 -15.83
CA LEU A 125 16.64 6.92 -15.72
C LEU A 125 15.74 7.26 -16.91
N SER A 126 15.26 6.26 -17.63
CA SER A 126 14.24 6.40 -18.69
C SER A 126 13.04 5.51 -18.42
N SER A 127 11.86 5.97 -18.85
CA SER A 127 10.61 5.21 -18.79
C SER A 127 9.87 5.33 -20.11
N SER A 128 9.37 4.21 -20.62
CA SER A 128 8.61 4.11 -21.86
C SER A 128 7.40 3.23 -21.64
N LEU A 129 6.21 3.79 -21.88
CA LEU A 129 4.94 3.06 -21.84
C LEU A 129 4.48 2.86 -23.28
N ALA A 130 4.09 1.63 -23.63
CA ALA A 130 3.61 1.34 -24.98
C ALA A 130 2.31 2.11 -25.29
N PRO A 131 2.11 2.58 -26.52
CA PRO A 131 0.93 3.40 -26.88
C PRO A 131 -0.41 2.68 -26.70
N ASP A 132 -0.41 1.36 -26.77
CA ASP A 132 -1.57 0.49 -26.60
C ASP A 132 -1.87 0.16 -25.13
N LEU A 133 -1.04 0.63 -24.19
CA LEU A 133 -1.22 0.35 -22.76
C LEU A 133 -2.40 1.16 -22.17
N PRO A 134 -3.43 0.51 -21.58
CA PRO A 134 -4.59 1.22 -21.03
C PRO A 134 -4.19 2.21 -19.93
N GLU A 135 -4.84 3.38 -19.90
CA GLU A 135 -4.61 4.36 -18.83
C GLU A 135 -5.15 3.86 -17.49
N TYR A 136 -6.28 3.14 -17.50
CA TYR A 136 -6.92 2.59 -16.30
C TYR A 136 -6.95 1.06 -16.35
N ALA A 137 -6.82 0.45 -15.18
CA ALA A 137 -6.86 -1.00 -15.00
C ALA A 137 -7.57 -1.37 -13.69
N VAL A 138 -8.07 -2.61 -13.62
CA VAL A 138 -8.62 -3.19 -12.39
C VAL A 138 -7.60 -4.14 -11.77
N GLY A 139 -7.24 -3.92 -10.52
CA GLY A 139 -6.23 -4.71 -9.80
C GLY A 139 -5.83 -4.06 -8.48
N ASP A 140 -4.76 -4.55 -7.87
CA ASP A 140 -4.22 -3.98 -6.63
C ASP A 140 -3.10 -2.99 -6.95
N GLU A 141 -3.42 -1.69 -6.94
CA GLU A 141 -2.52 -0.58 -7.23
C GLU A 141 -1.27 -0.59 -6.32
N LYS A 142 -1.50 -0.82 -5.02
CA LYS A 142 -0.44 -0.72 -4.00
C LYS A 142 0.58 -1.84 -4.18
N ARG A 143 0.11 -3.06 -4.43
CA ARG A 143 0.99 -4.22 -4.70
C ARG A 143 1.73 -4.08 -6.00
N LEU A 144 1.08 -3.58 -7.05
CA LEU A 144 1.75 -3.30 -8.32
C LEU A 144 2.86 -2.26 -8.14
N MET A 145 2.59 -1.15 -7.45
CA MET A 145 3.58 -0.12 -7.16
C MET A 145 4.76 -0.69 -6.35
N GLN A 146 4.49 -1.51 -5.34
CA GLN A 146 5.52 -2.16 -4.50
C GLN A 146 6.42 -3.09 -5.32
N ILE A 147 5.84 -3.89 -6.22
CA ILE A 147 6.61 -4.74 -7.15
C ILE A 147 7.55 -3.88 -8.00
N ILE A 148 7.02 -2.82 -8.63
CA ILE A 148 7.82 -1.96 -9.52
C ILE A 148 8.94 -1.26 -8.73
N LEU A 149 8.63 -0.68 -7.57
CA LEU A 149 9.62 -0.01 -6.71
C LEU A 149 10.73 -0.95 -6.26
N ASN A 150 10.40 -2.19 -5.90
CA ASN A 150 11.41 -3.17 -5.49
C ASN A 150 12.33 -3.56 -6.65
N VAL A 151 11.78 -3.81 -7.84
CA VAL A 151 12.58 -4.17 -9.01
C VAL A 151 13.45 -3.00 -9.47
N VAL A 152 12.88 -1.80 -9.60
CA VAL A 152 13.62 -0.59 -10.01
C VAL A 152 14.62 -0.15 -8.94
N GLY A 153 14.26 -0.26 -7.66
CA GLY A 153 15.15 0.04 -6.55
C GLY A 153 16.38 -0.87 -6.55
N ASN A 154 16.21 -2.16 -6.86
CA ASN A 154 17.34 -3.07 -7.04
C ASN A 154 18.23 -2.67 -8.22
N ALA A 155 17.65 -2.31 -9.38
CA ALA A 155 18.41 -1.82 -10.52
C ALA A 155 19.29 -0.61 -10.15
N VAL A 156 18.74 0.36 -9.41
CA VAL A 156 19.49 1.53 -8.90
C VAL A 156 20.53 1.12 -7.85
N LYS A 157 20.20 0.20 -6.94
CA LYS A 157 21.10 -0.26 -5.89
C LYS A 157 22.35 -0.92 -6.47
N PHE A 158 22.19 -1.81 -7.45
CA PHE A 158 23.27 -2.62 -8.02
C PHE A 158 23.96 -2.00 -9.26
N SER A 159 23.45 -0.87 -9.74
CA SER A 159 24.13 -0.06 -10.76
C SER A 159 25.03 0.99 -10.12
N LYS A 160 26.27 1.08 -10.61
CA LYS A 160 27.24 2.12 -10.23
C LYS A 160 27.23 3.32 -11.19
N GLN A 161 27.03 3.06 -12.49
CA GLN A 161 26.99 4.04 -13.56
C GLN A 161 26.18 3.49 -14.74
N GLY A 162 25.83 4.34 -15.70
CA GLY A 162 25.07 3.95 -16.89
C GLY A 162 23.60 4.35 -16.81
N SER A 163 22.72 3.53 -17.40
CA SER A 163 21.30 3.81 -17.50
C SER A 163 20.43 2.69 -16.94
N ILE A 164 19.24 3.07 -16.51
CA ILE A 164 18.16 2.19 -16.10
C ILE A 164 16.95 2.56 -16.94
N SER A 165 16.37 1.58 -17.62
CA SER A 165 15.19 1.77 -18.46
C SER A 165 14.03 0.93 -17.96
N ILE A 166 12.87 1.56 -17.81
CA ILE A 166 11.59 0.92 -17.44
C ILE A 166 10.69 0.90 -18.67
N THR A 167 10.33 -0.28 -19.16
CA THR A 167 9.42 -0.45 -20.29
C THR A 167 8.17 -1.20 -19.83
N ALA A 168 6.99 -0.71 -20.19
CA ALA A 168 5.72 -1.38 -19.90
C ALA A 168 4.88 -1.53 -21.17
N CYS A 169 4.34 -2.73 -21.41
CA CYS A 169 3.50 -3.03 -22.57
C CYS A 169 2.48 -4.11 -22.26
N ILE A 170 1.47 -4.26 -23.13
CA ILE A 170 0.60 -5.44 -23.11
C ILE A 170 1.41 -6.64 -23.62
N ALA A 171 1.39 -7.74 -22.87
CA ALA A 171 2.01 -8.99 -23.30
C ALA A 171 1.21 -9.59 -24.47
N LYS A 172 1.86 -9.77 -25.62
CA LYS A 172 1.26 -10.37 -26.82
C LYS A 172 1.17 -11.89 -26.69
N SER A 173 0.10 -12.51 -27.20
CA SER A 173 -0.14 -13.96 -27.06
C SER A 173 1.02 -14.86 -27.55
N GLU A 174 1.85 -14.38 -28.48
CA GLU A 174 3.00 -15.11 -29.02
C GLU A 174 4.24 -15.05 -28.11
N SER A 175 4.45 -13.95 -27.38
CA SER A 175 5.57 -13.79 -26.43
C SER A 175 5.31 -14.43 -25.07
N LEU A 176 4.14 -15.06 -24.91
CA LEU A 176 3.68 -15.71 -23.70
C LEU A 176 3.94 -17.24 -23.68
N ARG A 177 4.36 -17.82 -24.80
CA ARG A 177 4.93 -19.17 -24.87
C ARG A 177 6.44 -19.12 -24.60
N ASP A 178 6.84 -18.59 -23.44
CA ASP A 178 8.26 -18.63 -23.06
C ASP A 178 8.60 -20.06 -22.59
N ALA A 179 9.57 -20.70 -23.24
CA ALA A 179 10.02 -22.06 -22.91
C ALA A 179 10.56 -22.20 -21.47
N ARG A 180 10.82 -21.09 -20.79
CA ARG A 180 11.36 -21.02 -19.42
C ARG A 180 10.29 -21.05 -18.31
N ALA A 181 9.00 -20.98 -18.66
CA ALA A 181 7.90 -21.03 -17.70
C ALA A 181 6.82 -22.03 -18.16
N PRO A 182 7.09 -23.35 -18.12
CA PRO A 182 6.17 -24.38 -18.62
C PRO A 182 4.82 -24.43 -17.89
N ASP A 183 4.65 -23.75 -16.75
CA ASP A 183 3.42 -23.72 -15.95
C ASP A 183 2.64 -22.39 -16.08
N PHE A 184 3.12 -21.40 -16.84
CA PHE A 184 2.45 -20.11 -17.00
C PHE A 184 1.78 -20.00 -18.38
N PHE A 185 0.47 -20.20 -18.43
CA PHE A 185 -0.34 -20.08 -19.65
C PHE A 185 -1.35 -18.94 -19.51
N PRO A 186 -1.07 -17.76 -20.04
CA PRO A 186 -2.04 -16.68 -20.07
C PRO A 186 -3.12 -17.01 -21.09
N VAL A 187 -4.37 -17.05 -20.62
CA VAL A 187 -5.55 -17.25 -21.46
C VAL A 187 -6.06 -15.87 -21.88
N PRO A 188 -6.11 -15.52 -23.17
CA PRO A 188 -6.73 -14.28 -23.62
C PRO A 188 -8.21 -14.25 -23.22
N SER A 189 -8.70 -13.12 -22.75
CA SER A 189 -10.13 -12.87 -22.48
C SER A 189 -10.41 -11.40 -22.66
N ASP A 190 -11.65 -11.06 -23.04
CA ASP A 190 -12.07 -9.68 -23.23
C ASP A 190 -12.09 -8.88 -21.92
N GLY A 191 -12.13 -9.55 -20.76
CA GLY A 191 -12.19 -8.91 -19.44
C GLY A 191 -10.84 -8.63 -18.77
N HIS A 192 -9.71 -9.06 -19.35
CA HIS A 192 -8.39 -8.87 -18.74
C HIS A 192 -7.25 -8.80 -19.75
N PHE A 193 -6.18 -8.12 -19.37
CA PHE A 193 -4.93 -8.08 -20.12
C PHE A 193 -3.75 -8.44 -19.22
N TYR A 194 -2.63 -8.79 -19.85
CA TYR A 194 -1.39 -9.08 -19.14
C TYR A 194 -0.44 -7.90 -19.31
N LEU A 195 -0.14 -7.20 -18.22
CA LEU A 195 0.86 -6.15 -18.19
C LEU A 195 2.23 -6.80 -18.09
N ARG A 196 3.10 -6.57 -19.08
CA ARG A 196 4.51 -6.92 -19.03
C ARG A 196 5.33 -5.67 -18.69
N VAL A 197 6.16 -5.77 -17.66
CA VAL A 197 7.09 -4.73 -17.26
C VAL A 197 8.52 -5.28 -17.34
N GLN A 198 9.39 -4.49 -17.94
CA GLN A 198 10.81 -4.79 -18.10
C GLN A 198 11.63 -3.67 -17.50
N VAL A 199 12.51 -4.01 -16.57
CA VAL A 199 13.48 -3.09 -15.97
C VAL A 199 14.87 -3.58 -16.36
N LYS A 200 15.55 -2.82 -17.21
CA LYS A 200 16.92 -3.11 -17.65
C LYS A 200 17.89 -2.15 -17.00
N ASP A 201 19.01 -2.68 -16.52
CA ASP A 201 20.12 -1.91 -15.99
C ASP A 201 21.45 -2.30 -16.65
N LEU A 202 22.44 -1.43 -16.50
CA LEU A 202 23.84 -1.64 -16.92
C LEU A 202 24.75 -1.89 -15.70
N GLY A 203 24.22 -2.52 -14.65
CA GLY A 203 24.89 -2.75 -13.39
C GLY A 203 25.87 -3.93 -13.40
N SER A 204 26.14 -4.47 -12.20
CA SER A 204 27.15 -5.53 -12.00
C SER A 204 26.83 -6.86 -12.68
N GLY A 205 25.62 -7.02 -13.24
CA GLY A 205 25.14 -8.31 -13.76
C GLY A 205 25.06 -9.38 -12.67
N ILE A 206 24.62 -10.57 -13.07
CA ILE A 206 24.39 -11.69 -12.14
C ILE A 206 25.04 -12.95 -12.70
N SER A 207 25.70 -13.71 -11.82
CA SER A 207 26.25 -15.02 -12.19
C SER A 207 25.12 -16.00 -12.53
N PRO A 208 25.23 -16.81 -13.61
CA PRO A 208 24.22 -17.82 -13.95
C PRO A 208 23.87 -18.78 -12.80
N GLN A 209 24.83 -19.04 -11.90
CA GLN A 209 24.64 -19.92 -10.73
C GLN A 209 23.75 -19.29 -9.63
N ASP A 210 23.70 -17.96 -9.59
CA ASP A 210 22.95 -17.21 -8.57
C ASP A 210 21.52 -16.91 -9.03
N ILE A 211 21.25 -16.88 -10.34
CA ILE A 211 19.92 -16.61 -10.93
C ILE A 211 18.80 -17.47 -10.30
N PRO A 212 18.95 -18.80 -10.13
CA PRO A 212 17.90 -19.62 -9.53
C PRO A 212 17.61 -19.28 -8.06
N LYS A 213 18.57 -18.67 -7.36
CA LYS A 213 18.49 -18.39 -5.91
C LYS A 213 17.94 -17.00 -5.59
N LEU A 214 17.85 -16.09 -6.57
CA LEU A 214 17.48 -14.68 -6.35
C LEU A 214 16.10 -14.48 -5.72
N PHE A 215 15.19 -15.43 -5.92
CA PHE A 215 13.83 -15.35 -5.39
C PHE A 215 13.64 -16.11 -4.08
N ASN A 216 14.70 -16.70 -3.54
CA ASN A 216 14.66 -17.36 -2.22
C ASN A 216 14.72 -16.31 -1.11
N LYS A 217 14.03 -16.58 0.01
CA LYS A 217 14.02 -15.69 1.17
C LYS A 217 15.43 -15.57 1.74
N PHE A 218 15.85 -14.34 2.06
CA PHE A 218 17.16 -14.03 2.64
C PHE A 218 18.36 -14.43 1.77
N ALA A 219 18.15 -14.70 0.48
CA ALA A 219 19.25 -14.96 -0.43
C ALA A 219 20.05 -13.68 -0.66
N GLN A 220 21.24 -13.61 -0.07
CA GLN A 220 22.26 -12.64 -0.42
C GLN A 220 23.33 -13.36 -1.24
N SER A 221 23.74 -12.78 -2.37
CA SER A 221 24.79 -13.35 -3.22
C SER A 221 26.10 -13.43 -2.41
N HIS A 222 26.51 -14.63 -2.04
CA HIS A 222 27.79 -14.86 -1.34
C HIS A 222 28.94 -14.82 -2.34
N SER A 223 29.30 -13.63 -2.83
CA SER A 223 30.44 -13.48 -3.74
C SER A 223 31.00 -12.05 -3.74
N LEU A 224 32.09 -11.90 -2.96
CA LEU A 224 33.18 -10.92 -3.05
C LEU A 224 32.92 -9.47 -2.59
N THR A 225 33.41 -9.20 -1.36
CA THR A 225 34.09 -7.96 -0.93
C THR A 225 33.49 -6.65 -1.44
N ASN A 226 32.36 -6.24 -0.87
CA ASN A 226 32.14 -4.86 -0.48
C ASN A 226 31.12 -4.85 0.66
N LYS A 227 31.64 -4.67 1.89
CA LYS A 227 30.85 -4.13 3.01
C LYS A 227 30.16 -2.87 2.47
N ASN A 228 28.83 -2.89 2.35
CA ASN A 228 27.90 -1.74 2.21
C ASN A 228 26.62 -2.06 1.40
N SER A 229 26.35 -3.30 0.97
CA SER A 229 25.08 -3.64 0.29
C SER A 229 24.03 -4.27 1.19
N ASP A 230 23.87 -3.77 2.43
CA ASP A 230 22.83 -4.19 3.37
C ASP A 230 21.43 -4.15 2.72
N GLY A 231 20.84 -5.31 2.53
CA GLY A 231 19.48 -5.48 2.07
C GLY A 231 18.94 -6.76 2.65
N THR A 232 17.68 -6.76 3.08
CA THR A 232 17.05 -7.89 3.78
C THR A 232 16.96 -9.17 2.95
N GLY A 233 17.20 -9.11 1.62
CA GLY A 233 17.05 -10.24 0.72
C GLY A 233 15.59 -10.71 0.56
N LEU A 234 14.63 -9.92 1.05
CA LEU A 234 13.20 -10.24 1.01
C LEU A 234 12.48 -9.67 -0.21
N GLY A 235 12.95 -8.55 -0.76
CA GLY A 235 12.23 -7.79 -1.78
C GLY A 235 11.82 -8.62 -3.02
N LEU A 236 12.74 -9.39 -3.60
CA LEU A 236 12.43 -10.22 -4.78
C LEU A 236 11.55 -11.44 -4.43
N ALA A 237 11.73 -12.03 -3.25
CA ALA A 237 10.90 -13.13 -2.77
C ALA A 237 9.42 -12.69 -2.59
N ILE A 238 9.22 -11.49 -2.02
CA ILE A 238 7.90 -10.87 -1.87
C ILE A 238 7.31 -10.54 -3.25
N CYS A 239 8.10 -9.94 -4.17
CA CYS A 239 7.65 -9.66 -5.54
C CYS A 239 7.14 -10.92 -6.24
N LYS A 240 7.90 -12.02 -6.21
CA LYS A 240 7.49 -13.28 -6.83
C LYS A 240 6.14 -13.76 -6.32
N ARG A 241 5.89 -13.62 -5.02
CA ARG A 241 4.65 -14.08 -4.42
C ARG A 241 3.45 -13.18 -4.75
N PHE A 242 3.60 -11.85 -4.72
CA PHE A 242 2.55 -10.95 -5.19
C PHE A 242 2.22 -11.17 -6.67
N ILE A 243 3.24 -11.35 -7.50
CA ILE A 243 3.08 -11.60 -8.93
C ILE A 243 2.32 -12.92 -9.16
N ASN A 244 2.62 -13.97 -8.40
CA ASN A 244 1.85 -15.22 -8.44
C ASN A 244 0.38 -15.02 -8.04
N LEU A 245 0.09 -14.24 -6.99
CA LEU A 245 -1.29 -13.90 -6.59
C LEU A 245 -2.02 -13.09 -7.68
N MET A 246 -1.29 -12.19 -8.35
CA MET A 246 -1.76 -11.46 -9.53
C MET A 246 -1.75 -12.33 -10.81
N LYS A 247 -1.72 -13.66 -10.67
CA LYS A 247 -1.75 -14.65 -11.77
C LYS A 247 -0.72 -14.33 -12.86
N GLY A 248 0.50 -14.02 -12.43
CA GLY A 248 1.60 -13.55 -13.23
C GLY A 248 2.87 -14.38 -13.08
N HIS A 249 3.98 -13.89 -13.65
CA HIS A 249 5.30 -14.51 -13.55
C HIS A 249 6.44 -13.47 -13.52
N ILE A 250 7.56 -13.77 -12.85
CA ILE A 250 8.76 -12.92 -12.79
C ILE A 250 10.03 -13.73 -13.01
N TRP A 251 10.95 -13.17 -13.78
CA TRP A 251 12.28 -13.74 -14.03
C TRP A 251 13.31 -12.64 -14.27
N ILE A 252 14.58 -13.02 -14.29
CA ILE A 252 15.70 -12.10 -14.55
C ILE A 252 16.59 -12.70 -15.62
N GLU A 253 16.97 -11.88 -16.59
CA GLU A 253 17.90 -12.19 -17.66
C GLU A 253 19.20 -11.42 -17.44
N SER A 254 20.35 -12.10 -17.48
CA SER A 254 21.66 -11.47 -17.39
C SER A 254 22.68 -12.27 -18.18
N ASP A 255 23.49 -11.58 -18.98
CA ASP A 255 24.56 -12.17 -19.79
C ASP A 255 25.85 -12.42 -18.97
N GLY A 256 25.76 -12.35 -17.64
CA GLY A 256 26.87 -12.52 -16.71
C GLY A 256 27.36 -11.22 -16.07
N LEU A 257 28.42 -11.34 -15.28
CA LEU A 257 28.97 -10.24 -14.49
C LEU A 257 29.46 -9.08 -15.40
N GLY A 258 29.12 -7.86 -15.02
CA GLY A 258 29.47 -6.61 -15.70
C GLY A 258 28.65 -6.28 -16.94
N LYS A 259 27.64 -7.10 -17.29
CA LYS A 259 26.78 -6.89 -18.48
C LYS A 259 25.41 -6.29 -18.14
N GLY A 260 25.15 -6.01 -16.86
CA GLY A 260 23.83 -5.61 -16.37
C GLY A 260 22.85 -6.77 -16.33
N CYS A 261 21.60 -6.46 -15.99
CA CYS A 261 20.52 -7.44 -16.04
C CYS A 261 19.21 -6.80 -16.50
N THR A 262 18.27 -7.66 -16.84
CA THR A 262 16.92 -7.30 -17.23
C THR A 262 15.95 -8.09 -16.36
N ALA A 263 15.33 -7.44 -15.39
CA ALA A 263 14.25 -8.02 -14.61
C ALA A 263 12.93 -7.84 -15.37
N ILE A 264 12.19 -8.92 -15.55
CA ILE A 264 10.95 -8.93 -16.31
C ILE A 264 9.87 -9.57 -15.45
N PHE A 265 8.71 -8.93 -15.39
CA PHE A 265 7.54 -9.56 -14.84
C PHE A 265 6.30 -9.31 -15.68
N VAL A 266 5.33 -10.21 -15.50
CA VAL A 266 4.02 -10.17 -16.12
C VAL A 266 2.98 -10.30 -15.02
N VAL A 267 1.94 -9.48 -15.01
CA VAL A 267 0.80 -9.59 -14.09
C VAL A 267 -0.52 -9.49 -14.83
N LYS A 268 -1.55 -10.18 -14.33
CA LYS A 268 -2.90 -10.11 -14.87
C LYS A 268 -3.63 -8.91 -14.27
N LEU A 269 -4.18 -8.05 -15.13
CA LEU A 269 -5.01 -6.91 -14.74
C LEU A 269 -6.35 -6.96 -15.48
N GLY A 270 -7.43 -6.51 -14.83
CA GLY A 270 -8.75 -6.39 -15.46
C GLY A 270 -8.82 -5.16 -16.37
N VAL A 271 -9.62 -5.27 -17.43
CA VAL A 271 -10.00 -4.14 -18.28
C VAL A 271 -11.16 -3.41 -17.61
N VAL A 272 -11.18 -2.08 -17.71
CA VAL A 272 -12.35 -1.29 -17.30
C VAL A 272 -13.41 -1.43 -18.39
N GLU A 273 -14.47 -2.22 -18.15
CA GLU A 273 -15.61 -2.26 -19.05
C GLU A 273 -16.25 -0.86 -19.11
N ARG A 274 -16.32 -0.29 -20.32
CA ARG A 274 -17.12 0.90 -20.59
C ARG A 274 -18.61 0.49 -20.64
N SER A 275 -19.18 0.09 -19.51
CA SER A 275 -20.63 0.00 -19.40
C SER A 275 -21.21 1.42 -19.31
N ASN A 276 -22.19 1.71 -20.16
CA ASN A 276 -22.88 2.99 -20.39
C ASN A 276 -23.61 3.61 -19.17
N GLU A 277 -22.96 3.74 -18.01
CA GLU A 277 -23.49 4.55 -16.92
C GLU A 277 -22.39 5.45 -16.33
N SER A 278 -22.57 6.75 -16.57
CA SER A 278 -21.89 7.91 -15.95
C SER A 278 -20.48 8.28 -16.41
N GLU A 279 -20.40 8.97 -17.55
CA GLU A 279 -19.26 9.79 -18.01
C GLU A 279 -18.91 10.99 -17.08
N HIS A 280 -19.30 11.01 -15.80
CA HIS A 280 -19.15 12.18 -14.92
C HIS A 280 -18.59 11.88 -13.53
N ARG A 281 -17.55 11.03 -13.39
CA ARG A 281 -16.82 10.92 -12.10
C ARG A 281 -15.30 10.88 -12.14
N PHE A 282 -14.66 10.89 -13.30
CA PHE A 282 -13.20 10.76 -13.38
C PHE A 282 -12.56 11.84 -14.24
N ALA A 283 -12.61 13.07 -13.75
CA ALA A 283 -11.61 14.07 -14.09
C ALA A 283 -10.83 14.39 -12.81
N PRO A 284 -9.50 14.16 -12.76
CA PRO A 284 -8.68 14.76 -11.71
C PRO A 284 -8.61 16.27 -12.00
N LYS A 285 -9.42 17.06 -11.28
CA LYS A 285 -9.26 18.52 -11.31
C LYS A 285 -7.89 18.87 -10.73
N MET A 286 -7.16 19.68 -11.51
CA MET A 286 -5.82 20.19 -11.22
C MET A 286 -5.61 20.58 -9.75
N LEU A 287 -4.47 20.17 -9.21
CA LEU A 287 -3.90 20.73 -7.99
C LEU A 287 -3.79 22.25 -8.12
N ALA A 288 -4.56 22.97 -7.31
CA ALA A 288 -4.23 24.34 -6.93
C ALA A 288 -3.10 24.33 -5.88
N ASN A 289 -2.28 25.38 -5.91
CA ASN A 289 -0.99 25.57 -5.24
C ASN A 289 -0.87 25.10 -3.77
N PRO A 290 0.32 24.66 -3.33
CA PRO A 290 0.59 24.15 -1.99
C PRO A 290 0.78 25.25 -0.93
N GLY A 291 -0.10 26.26 -0.85
CA GLY A 291 0.06 27.37 0.09
C GLY A 291 -1.20 28.12 0.51
N GLN A 292 -2.40 27.60 0.24
CA GLN A 292 -3.66 28.22 0.69
C GLN A 292 -4.35 27.37 1.74
N THR A 293 -4.72 27.99 2.86
CA THR A 293 -5.60 27.46 3.91
C THR A 293 -7.03 27.37 3.38
N ILE A 294 -7.35 26.26 2.70
CA ILE A 294 -8.63 26.10 1.96
C ILE A 294 -9.84 25.89 2.89
N PHE A 295 -9.66 25.49 4.15
CA PHE A 295 -10.76 25.12 5.06
C PHE A 295 -10.91 26.01 6.30
N SER A 296 -10.49 27.28 6.19
CA SER A 296 -10.52 28.24 7.31
C SER A 296 -11.89 28.29 8.01
N GLY A 297 -11.91 28.02 9.31
CA GLY A 297 -13.11 28.10 10.15
C GLY A 297 -14.08 26.92 10.04
N LEU A 298 -13.72 25.86 9.31
CA LEU A 298 -14.52 24.65 9.23
C LEU A 298 -14.51 23.92 10.57
N LYS A 299 -15.66 23.83 11.25
CA LYS A 299 -15.80 23.12 12.53
C LYS A 299 -15.83 21.62 12.32
N ILE A 300 -14.85 20.92 12.90
CA ILE A 300 -14.65 19.48 12.80
C ILE A 300 -14.62 18.86 14.19
N LEU A 301 -15.30 17.73 14.35
CA LEU A 301 -15.20 16.88 15.53
C LEU A 301 -14.30 15.68 15.22
N VAL A 302 -13.45 15.29 16.17
CA VAL A 302 -12.62 14.09 16.08
C VAL A 302 -12.88 13.19 17.27
N MET A 303 -13.28 11.95 17.01
CA MET A 303 -13.47 10.91 18.01
C MET A 303 -12.43 9.81 17.80
N ASP A 304 -11.56 9.62 18.79
CA ASP A 304 -10.52 8.58 18.78
C ASP A 304 -10.14 8.29 20.25
N ASP A 305 -10.13 7.04 20.68
CA ASP A 305 -9.82 6.63 22.06
C ASP A 305 -8.33 6.78 22.37
N ASN A 306 -7.48 6.57 21.37
CA ASN A 306 -6.04 6.68 21.48
C ASN A 306 -5.61 8.17 21.49
N GLY A 307 -5.11 8.62 22.64
CA GLY A 307 -4.70 10.02 22.84
C GLY A 307 -3.64 10.52 21.86
N VAL A 308 -2.77 9.64 21.36
CA VAL A 308 -1.76 9.99 20.35
C VAL A 308 -2.42 10.16 18.99
N SER A 309 -3.23 9.19 18.54
CA SER A 309 -3.95 9.25 17.26
C SER A 309 -4.91 10.44 17.20
N ARG A 310 -5.60 10.73 18.31
CA ARG A 310 -6.45 11.92 18.49
C ARG A 310 -5.66 13.23 18.32
N THR A 311 -4.48 13.33 18.95
CA THR A 311 -3.62 14.53 18.86
C THR A 311 -3.07 14.72 17.45
N VAL A 312 -2.66 13.64 16.79
CA VAL A 312 -2.17 13.67 15.40
C VAL A 312 -3.27 14.13 14.45
N THR A 313 -4.44 13.51 14.54
CA THR A 313 -5.60 13.85 13.69
C THR A 313 -6.00 15.30 13.87
N LYS A 314 -6.03 15.80 15.12
CA LYS A 314 -6.26 17.21 15.43
C LYS A 314 -5.21 18.12 14.78
N GLY A 315 -3.92 17.81 14.93
CA GLY A 315 -2.83 18.62 14.40
C GLY A 315 -2.91 18.79 12.89
N LEU A 316 -3.17 17.71 12.15
CA LEU A 316 -3.33 17.74 10.70
C LEU A 316 -4.51 18.62 10.25
N LEU A 317 -5.66 18.51 10.93
CA LEU A 317 -6.87 19.27 10.60
C LEU A 317 -6.73 20.76 10.96
N VAL A 318 -6.10 21.08 12.09
CA VAL A 318 -5.78 22.47 12.46
C VAL A 318 -4.82 23.09 11.44
N HIS A 319 -3.83 22.35 10.97
CA HIS A 319 -2.93 22.81 9.92
C HIS A 319 -3.66 23.11 8.60
N LEU A 320 -4.74 22.37 8.30
CA LEU A 320 -5.62 22.66 7.16
C LEU A 320 -6.54 23.89 7.36
N GLY A 321 -6.48 24.54 8.53
CA GLY A 321 -7.26 25.73 8.88
C GLY A 321 -8.59 25.44 9.59
N CYS A 322 -8.83 24.20 9.99
CA CYS A 322 -10.09 23.79 10.62
C CYS A 322 -10.13 24.15 12.11
N ASP A 323 -11.33 24.40 12.64
CA ASP A 323 -11.59 24.49 14.07
C ASP A 323 -11.96 23.10 14.60
N VAL A 324 -11.09 22.50 15.44
CA VAL A 324 -11.15 21.07 15.76
C VAL A 324 -11.45 20.84 17.24
N THR A 325 -12.62 20.26 17.49
CA THR A 325 -12.99 19.70 18.80
C THR A 325 -12.63 18.21 18.82
N VAL A 326 -12.10 17.72 19.95
CA VAL A 326 -11.70 16.32 20.10
C VAL A 326 -12.40 15.69 21.28
N VAL A 327 -12.78 14.41 21.14
CA VAL A 327 -13.45 13.60 22.16
C VAL A 327 -12.83 12.21 22.19
N SER A 328 -12.86 11.55 23.35
CA SER A 328 -12.21 10.25 23.56
C SER A 328 -13.17 9.06 23.55
N SER A 329 -14.47 9.30 23.48
CA SER A 329 -15.49 8.24 23.54
C SER A 329 -16.74 8.58 22.73
N GLY A 330 -17.50 7.53 22.37
CA GLY A 330 -18.79 7.68 21.68
C GLY A 330 -19.82 8.49 22.48
N GLU A 331 -19.90 8.27 23.79
CA GLU A 331 -20.82 9.00 24.66
C GLU A 331 -20.49 10.49 24.74
N GLU A 332 -19.19 10.84 24.79
CA GLU A 332 -18.76 12.23 24.71
C GLU A 332 -19.03 12.84 23.34
N CYS A 333 -18.79 12.08 22.27
CA CYS A 333 -19.13 12.48 20.91
C CYS A 333 -20.62 12.81 20.77
N LEU A 334 -21.50 11.97 21.30
CA LEU A 334 -22.94 12.19 21.26
C LEU A 334 -23.36 13.40 22.11
N ARG A 335 -22.65 13.74 23.19
CA ARG A 335 -22.94 14.99 23.93
C ARG A 335 -22.51 16.25 23.17
N VAL A 336 -21.34 16.21 22.53
CA VAL A 336 -20.70 17.38 21.92
C VAL A 336 -21.16 17.66 20.50
N VAL A 337 -21.53 16.63 19.73
CA VAL A 337 -21.93 16.79 18.33
C VAL A 337 -23.16 17.70 18.20
N SER A 338 -23.08 18.63 17.25
CA SER A 338 -24.09 19.67 17.00
C SER A 338 -24.16 19.98 15.50
N GLN A 339 -25.18 20.74 15.08
CA GLN A 339 -25.34 21.20 13.69
C GLN A 339 -24.21 22.13 13.22
N GLU A 340 -23.43 22.70 14.15
CA GLU A 340 -22.29 23.54 13.79
C GLU A 340 -21.12 22.72 13.23
N HIS A 341 -21.00 21.46 13.65
CA HIS A 341 -19.96 20.56 13.16
C HIS A 341 -20.29 20.13 11.74
N ARG A 342 -19.39 20.43 10.81
CA ARG A 342 -19.57 20.10 9.38
C ARG A 342 -19.07 18.72 9.04
N VAL A 343 -18.02 18.27 9.72
CA VAL A 343 -17.39 16.95 9.55
C VAL A 343 -17.09 16.33 10.91
N LEU A 344 -17.26 15.02 11.02
CA LEU A 344 -16.85 14.21 12.17
C LEU A 344 -15.92 13.10 11.68
N PHE A 345 -14.66 13.13 12.11
CA PHE A 345 -13.72 12.02 11.94
C PHE A 345 -13.82 11.08 13.12
N MET A 346 -13.89 9.78 12.85
CA MET A 346 -14.18 8.79 13.86
C MET A 346 -13.33 7.55 13.68
N ASP A 347 -12.57 7.17 14.71
CA ASP A 347 -11.96 5.84 14.75
C ASP A 347 -13.04 4.76 14.88
N VAL A 348 -13.02 3.79 13.97
CA VAL A 348 -13.95 2.65 13.95
C VAL A 348 -13.34 1.39 14.54
N CYS A 349 -12.05 1.41 14.90
CA CYS A 349 -11.33 0.29 15.49
C CYS A 349 -11.06 0.52 17.00
N MET A 350 -12.08 0.92 17.77
CA MET A 350 -11.94 1.18 19.21
C MET A 350 -12.40 -0.01 20.08
N PRO A 351 -11.71 -0.32 21.20
CA PRO A 351 -12.20 -1.28 22.18
C PRO A 351 -13.42 -0.74 22.95
N GLY A 352 -14.46 -1.56 23.08
CA GLY A 352 -15.60 -1.30 23.99
C GLY A 352 -16.66 -0.30 23.53
N THR A 353 -16.38 0.56 22.55
CA THR A 353 -17.39 1.40 21.89
C THR A 353 -17.37 1.19 20.39
N ASP A 354 -18.49 0.74 19.82
CA ASP A 354 -18.61 0.54 18.38
C ASP A 354 -18.78 1.89 17.67
N GLY A 355 -17.77 2.33 16.92
CA GLY A 355 -17.83 3.56 16.12
C GLY A 355 -18.98 3.54 15.09
N TYR A 356 -19.38 2.35 14.62
CA TYR A 356 -20.53 2.22 13.73
C TYR A 356 -21.85 2.54 14.44
N GLU A 357 -22.00 2.15 15.70
CA GLU A 357 -23.18 2.46 16.53
C GLU A 357 -23.30 3.96 16.77
N VAL A 358 -22.18 4.64 17.03
CA VAL A 358 -22.17 6.12 17.17
C VAL A 358 -22.63 6.79 15.89
N ALA A 359 -22.18 6.31 14.72
CA ALA A 359 -22.62 6.84 13.43
C ALA A 359 -24.13 6.67 13.20
N ILE A 360 -24.69 5.50 13.58
CA ILE A 360 -26.13 5.23 13.50
C ILE A 360 -26.92 6.20 14.40
N ARG A 361 -26.51 6.37 15.67
CA ARG A 361 -27.17 7.28 16.61
C ARG A 361 -27.11 8.74 16.17
N ILE A 362 -25.99 9.18 15.59
CA ILE A 362 -25.89 10.53 15.03
C ILE A 362 -26.89 10.71 13.89
N ARG A 363 -27.03 9.71 13.02
CA ARG A 363 -28.01 9.76 11.93
C ARG A 363 -29.45 9.83 12.44
N GLU A 364 -29.77 9.09 13.49
CA GLU A 364 -31.11 9.11 14.12
C GLU A 364 -31.40 10.45 14.81
N ARG A 365 -30.38 11.07 15.41
CA ARG A 365 -30.50 12.37 16.08
C ARG A 365 -30.81 13.52 15.11
N PHE A 366 -30.28 13.48 13.90
CA PHE A 366 -30.45 14.52 12.89
C PHE A 366 -31.41 14.04 11.80
N ALA A 367 -32.68 14.46 11.88
CA ALA A 367 -33.75 13.99 11.01
C ALA A 367 -33.50 14.25 9.51
N LYS A 368 -32.80 15.34 9.16
CA LYS A 368 -32.43 15.66 7.77
C LYS A 368 -30.94 15.47 7.53
N ARG A 369 -30.58 14.89 6.38
CA ARG A 369 -29.18 14.62 6.01
C ARG A 369 -28.31 15.87 5.96
N HIS A 370 -28.86 17.02 5.57
CA HIS A 370 -28.11 18.28 5.51
C HIS A 370 -27.86 18.90 6.90
N GLU A 371 -28.55 18.47 7.95
CA GLU A 371 -28.38 18.96 9.33
C GLU A 371 -27.30 18.21 10.11
N ARG A 372 -26.89 17.01 9.65
CA ARG A 372 -25.83 16.23 10.30
C ARG A 372 -24.42 16.58 9.79
N PRO A 373 -23.38 16.37 10.60
CA PRO A 373 -22.01 16.34 10.09
C PRO A 373 -21.82 15.23 9.06
N LEU A 374 -20.90 15.44 8.11
CA LEU A 374 -20.39 14.37 7.26
C LEU A 374 -19.52 13.44 8.11
N LEU A 375 -19.77 12.15 8.06
CA LEU A 375 -19.11 11.15 8.89
C LEU A 375 -17.96 10.50 8.12
N VAL A 376 -16.75 10.56 8.67
CA VAL A 376 -15.54 10.02 8.04
C VAL A 376 -14.91 8.98 8.95
N ALA A 377 -14.87 7.72 8.50
CA ALA A 377 -14.21 6.65 9.23
C ALA A 377 -12.69 6.79 9.15
N LEU A 378 -12.00 6.65 10.28
CA LEU A 378 -10.56 6.41 10.35
C LEU A 378 -10.37 4.93 10.68
N SER A 379 -9.88 4.12 9.72
CA SER A 379 -9.74 2.67 9.93
C SER A 379 -8.30 2.20 9.74
N ALA A 380 -7.86 1.29 10.60
CA ALA A 380 -6.59 0.59 10.48
C ALA A 380 -6.68 -0.68 9.62
N ASN A 381 -7.89 -1.09 9.22
CA ASN A 381 -8.15 -2.29 8.42
C ASN A 381 -8.42 -1.94 6.94
N THR A 382 -7.78 -2.66 6.02
CA THR A 382 -7.89 -2.49 4.56
C THR A 382 -8.96 -3.38 3.93
N GLU A 383 -9.63 -4.23 4.70
CA GLU A 383 -10.60 -5.19 4.17
C GLU A 383 -11.83 -4.51 3.54
N ARG A 384 -12.28 -5.03 2.38
CA ARG A 384 -13.49 -4.60 1.67
C ARG A 384 -14.73 -4.58 2.57
N MET A 385 -14.81 -5.53 3.50
CA MET A 385 -15.90 -5.62 4.47
C MET A 385 -16.06 -4.32 5.29
N THR A 386 -14.95 -3.62 5.57
CA THR A 386 -14.95 -2.33 6.28
C THR A 386 -15.67 -1.24 5.47
N LYS A 387 -15.54 -1.21 4.14
CA LYS A 387 -16.22 -0.21 3.29
C LYS A 387 -17.73 -0.43 3.25
N ASP A 388 -18.17 -1.68 3.11
CA ASP A 388 -19.60 -2.01 3.10
C ASP A 388 -20.26 -1.74 4.45
N ILE A 389 -19.56 -2.04 5.55
CA ILE A 389 -20.04 -1.71 6.91
C ILE A 389 -20.12 -0.18 7.10
N CYS A 390 -19.10 0.58 6.70
CA CYS A 390 -19.12 2.05 6.74
C CYS A 390 -20.31 2.63 5.96
N LEU A 391 -20.57 2.13 4.75
CA LEU A 391 -21.70 2.58 3.92
C LEU A 391 -23.04 2.27 4.59
N ARG A 392 -23.22 1.06 5.14
CA ARG A 392 -24.44 0.67 5.86
C ARG A 392 -24.66 1.46 7.15
N ALA A 393 -23.59 1.80 7.86
CA ALA A 393 -23.62 2.69 9.02
C ALA A 393 -23.97 4.14 8.65
N GLY A 394 -23.94 4.48 7.35
CA GLY A 394 -24.30 5.81 6.84
C GLY A 394 -23.15 6.80 6.86
N MET A 395 -21.91 6.31 6.83
CA MET A 395 -20.71 7.13 6.73
C MET A 395 -20.52 7.66 5.32
N ASP A 396 -19.96 8.87 5.21
CA ASP A 396 -19.81 9.59 3.95
C ASP A 396 -18.40 9.42 3.35
N GLY A 397 -17.40 9.08 4.16
CA GLY A 397 -16.03 8.83 3.71
C GLY A 397 -15.24 7.86 4.59
N VAL A 398 -14.12 7.37 4.09
CA VAL A 398 -13.19 6.48 4.81
C VAL A 398 -11.75 6.91 4.52
N ILE A 399 -10.94 7.07 5.57
CA ILE A 399 -9.50 7.26 5.49
C ILE A 399 -8.81 6.07 6.16
N LEU A 400 -7.95 5.41 5.41
CA LEU A 400 -7.10 4.34 5.92
C LEU A 400 -5.91 4.94 6.66
N LYS A 401 -5.75 4.56 7.93
CA LYS A 401 -4.56 4.84 8.73
C LYS A 401 -3.33 4.16 8.05
N PRO A 402 -2.16 4.80 7.96
CA PRO A 402 -1.83 6.10 8.56
C PRO A 402 -2.45 7.28 7.81
N VAL A 403 -3.01 8.20 8.61
CA VAL A 403 -3.53 9.49 8.13
C VAL A 403 -2.37 10.39 7.73
N SER A 404 -2.51 11.09 6.62
CA SER A 404 -1.56 12.11 6.17
C SER A 404 -2.30 13.39 5.80
N LEU A 405 -1.58 14.51 5.80
CA LEU A 405 -2.13 15.81 5.44
C LEU A 405 -2.80 15.79 4.06
N GLU A 406 -2.14 15.18 3.07
CA GLU A 406 -2.67 15.05 1.70
C GLU A 406 -3.95 14.20 1.65
N LYS A 407 -4.00 13.06 2.34
CA LYS A 407 -5.19 12.20 2.38
C LYS A 407 -6.37 12.93 3.03
N MET A 408 -6.13 13.61 4.15
CA MET A 408 -7.17 14.41 4.82
C MET A 408 -7.68 15.53 3.93
N ARG A 409 -6.76 16.28 3.30
CA ARG A 409 -7.10 17.36 2.37
C ARG A 409 -7.96 16.85 1.22
N SER A 410 -7.55 15.75 0.60
CA SER A 410 -8.28 15.15 -0.53
C SER A 410 -9.70 14.75 -0.14
N VAL A 411 -9.87 14.04 0.98
CA VAL A 411 -11.20 13.58 1.43
C VAL A 411 -12.08 14.75 1.87
N LEU A 412 -11.54 15.75 2.55
CA LEU A 412 -12.29 16.95 2.93
C LEU A 412 -12.76 17.73 1.69
N SER A 413 -11.88 17.97 0.72
CA SER A 413 -12.25 18.64 -0.52
C SER A 413 -13.38 17.90 -1.25
N GLU A 414 -13.22 16.58 -1.44
CA GLU A 414 -14.21 15.76 -2.15
C GLU A 414 -15.58 15.76 -1.46
N LEU A 415 -15.60 15.62 -0.13
CA LEU A 415 -16.82 15.55 0.65
C LEU A 415 -17.57 16.88 0.69
N LEU A 416 -16.84 17.98 0.82
CA LEU A 416 -17.44 19.32 0.85
C LEU A 416 -17.96 19.73 -0.53
N GLU A 417 -17.23 19.42 -1.61
CA GLU A 417 -17.72 19.64 -2.98
C GLU A 417 -19.03 18.89 -3.22
N ARG A 418 -19.11 17.61 -2.84
CA ARG A 418 -20.34 16.80 -2.97
C ARG A 418 -21.51 17.40 -2.19
N ARG A 419 -21.28 17.96 -1.00
CA ARG A 419 -22.33 18.59 -0.19
C ARG A 419 -22.87 19.88 -0.83
N VAL A 420 -21.99 20.70 -1.41
CA VAL A 420 -22.40 21.93 -2.13
C VAL A 420 -23.33 21.60 -3.30
N PHE A 421 -23.10 20.49 -4.00
CA PHE A 421 -24.00 20.05 -5.08
C PHE A 421 -25.41 19.64 -4.58
N PHE A 422 -25.57 19.20 -3.34
CA PHE A 422 -26.87 18.83 -2.76
C PHE A 422 -27.62 20.00 -2.11
N GLU A 423 -26.97 21.15 -1.87
CA GLU A 423 -27.62 22.37 -1.34
C GLU A 423 -28.13 23.31 -2.44
N VAL A 424 -27.81 23.05 -3.72
CA VAL A 424 -28.18 23.88 -4.89
C VAL A 424 -29.36 23.30 -5.70
N GLN A 425 -29.94 22.18 -5.28
CA GLN A 425 -31.21 21.62 -5.78
C GLN A 425 -32.30 21.78 -4.73
#